data_AF-A0A915NQY5-F1
#
_entry.id   AF-A0A915NQY5-F1
#
_cell.length_a   1.000
_cell.length_b   1.000
_cell.length_c   1.000
_cell.angle_alpha   90.00
_cell.angle_beta   90.00
_cell.angle_gamma   90.00
#
_symmetry.space_group_name_H-M   'P 1'
#
loop_
_entity.id
_entity.type
_entity.pdbx_description
1 polymer ?
#
loop_
_entity_poly.entity_id
_entity_poly.type
_entity_poly.pdbx_seq_one_letter_code
_entity_poly.pdbx_strand_id
1 'polypeptide(L)'
;MFSISSIYPFNPKLNSTITYKNSTVSKEEKSGLFIIDQKGLIRHTLVNDLPIGRSVDEAYRVLSALKYFEEHGEVCPADWEEGDDTID
;
A
#
# COMPACT_ATOMS: atom_id res chain seq x y z
N MET A 1 -5.22 7.58 -12.05
CA MET A 1 -4.22 8.36 -11.28
C MET A 1 -3.92 7.55 -10.03
N PHE A 2 -2.79 6.82 -10.02
CA PHE A 2 -2.38 6.04 -8.86
C PHE A 2 -1.72 6.98 -7.85
N SER A 3 -2.30 7.09 -6.66
CA SER A 3 -1.81 8.00 -5.62
C SER A 3 -1.07 7.20 -4.56
N ILE A 4 0.25 7.37 -4.49
CA ILE A 4 1.03 7.06 -3.29
C ILE A 4 0.70 8.17 -2.29
N SER A 5 -0.37 7.99 -1.53
CA SER A 5 -0.73 8.93 -0.47
C SER A 5 0.18 8.67 0.73
N SER A 6 1.36 9.28 0.71
CA SER A 6 2.04 9.61 1.96
C SER A 6 1.14 10.62 2.67
N ILE A 7 0.37 10.12 3.65
CA ILE A 7 -0.30 10.92 4.66
C ILE A 7 -1.44 11.78 4.06
N TYR A 8 -2.70 11.39 4.30
CA TYR A 8 -3.80 12.36 4.27
C TYR A 8 -3.37 13.61 5.04
N PRO A 9 -3.70 14.84 4.62
CA PRO A 9 -3.46 16.02 5.44
C PRO A 9 -4.04 15.73 6.82
N PHE A 10 -3.15 15.74 7.82
CA PHE A 10 -3.45 15.49 9.21
C PHE A 10 -4.72 16.27 9.59
N ASN A 11 -5.86 15.58 9.65
CA ASN A 11 -7.09 16.15 10.15
C ASN A 11 -7.12 15.84 11.65
N PRO A 12 -6.82 16.82 12.53
CA PRO A 12 -6.75 16.59 13.97
C PRO A 12 -8.09 16.15 14.58
N LYS A 13 -9.19 16.13 13.80
CA LYS A 13 -10.53 15.72 14.20
C LYS A 13 -10.93 14.31 13.77
N LEU A 14 -10.12 13.60 12.97
CA LEU A 14 -10.37 12.16 12.78
C LEU A 14 -9.88 11.44 14.04
N ASN A 15 -10.81 10.81 14.75
CA ASN A 15 -10.51 9.96 15.89
C ASN A 15 -9.34 9.02 15.56
N SER A 16 -8.49 8.81 16.55
CA SER A 16 -7.14 8.21 16.55
C SER A 16 -7.02 6.75 16.06
N THR A 17 -7.85 6.32 15.13
CA THR A 17 -7.94 4.95 14.68
C THR A 17 -8.33 4.97 13.20
N ILE A 18 -7.44 4.47 12.33
CA ILE A 18 -7.82 4.15 10.96
C ILE A 18 -8.36 2.73 11.00
N THR A 19 -9.69 2.61 10.96
CA THR A 19 -10.38 1.32 10.87
C THR A 19 -10.75 1.08 9.41
N TYR A 20 -10.15 0.08 8.77
CA TYR A 20 -10.54 -0.35 7.43
C TYR A 20 -10.94 -1.82 7.44
N LYS A 21 -12.20 -2.11 7.09
CA LYS A 21 -12.74 -3.47 6.86
C LYS A 21 -12.16 -4.55 7.80
N ASN A 22 -12.28 -4.35 9.12
CA ASN A 22 -11.83 -5.25 10.20
C ASN A 22 -10.34 -5.20 10.59
N SER A 23 -9.55 -4.33 9.98
CA SER A 23 -8.20 -3.99 10.45
C SER A 23 -8.26 -2.70 11.25
N THR A 24 -8.03 -2.79 12.56
CA THR A 24 -7.95 -1.64 13.46
C THR A 24 -6.47 -1.31 13.67
N VAL A 25 -5.99 -0.21 13.09
CA VAL A 25 -4.67 0.33 13.43
C VAL A 25 -4.87 1.36 14.54
N SER A 26 -4.52 1.00 15.77
CA SER A 26 -4.47 1.93 16.90
C SER A 26 -3.35 2.95 16.70
N LYS A 27 -3.59 4.21 17.09
CA LYS A 27 -2.58 5.27 17.23
C LYS A 27 -1.61 4.97 18.37
N GLU A 28 -0.91 3.86 18.27
CA GLU A 28 0.46 3.77 18.76
C GLU A 28 1.34 4.31 17.63
N GLU A 29 2.44 4.96 17.97
CA GLU A 29 3.30 5.70 17.05
C GLU A 29 3.85 4.79 15.92
N LYS A 30 3.06 4.53 14.87
CA LYS A 30 3.41 3.55 13.82
C LYS A 30 3.32 4.23 12.46
N SER A 31 4.27 3.91 11.59
CA SER A 31 4.33 4.42 10.22
C SER A 31 3.53 3.51 9.28
N GLY A 32 2.39 4.00 8.80
CA GLY A 32 1.51 3.26 7.89
C GLY A 32 1.68 3.68 6.42
N LEU A 33 1.68 2.71 5.50
CA LEU A 33 1.57 2.88 4.05
C LEU A 33 0.35 2.10 3.55
N PHE A 34 -0.44 2.73 2.69
CA PHE A 34 -1.61 2.13 2.07
C PHE A 34 -1.55 2.37 0.56
N ILE A 35 -1.69 1.31 -0.23
CA ILE A 35 -1.84 1.41 -1.69
C ILE A 35 -3.30 1.16 -2.02
N ILE A 36 -3.91 2.13 -2.70
CA ILE A 36 -5.33 2.16 -3.03
C ILE A 36 -5.46 2.12 -4.56
N ASP A 37 -6.29 1.22 -5.07
CA ASP A 37 -6.56 1.11 -6.49
C ASP A 37 -7.52 2.22 -7.00
N GLN A 38 -7.77 2.25 -8.30
CA GLN A 38 -8.67 3.25 -8.91
C GLN A 38 -10.14 3.09 -8.49
N LYS A 39 -10.51 1.92 -7.93
CA LYS A 39 -11.85 1.61 -7.43
C LYS A 39 -12.00 1.99 -5.94
N GLY A 40 -10.97 2.56 -5.32
CA GLY A 40 -10.96 2.95 -3.92
C GLY A 40 -10.81 1.77 -2.95
N LEU A 41 -10.34 0.61 -3.43
CA LEU A 41 -10.05 -0.55 -2.61
C LEU A 41 -8.57 -0.55 -2.19
N ILE A 42 -8.32 -0.87 -0.92
CA ILE A 42 -6.97 -1.06 -0.42
C ILE A 42 -6.44 -2.39 -0.94
N ARG A 43 -5.29 -2.37 -1.59
CA ARG A 43 -4.62 -3.54 -2.18
C ARG A 43 -3.41 -4.00 -1.40
N HIS A 44 -2.74 -3.07 -0.73
CA HIS A 44 -1.57 -3.37 0.09
C HIS A 44 -1.51 -2.43 1.29
N THR A 45 -1.15 -2.98 2.45
CA THR A 45 -0.95 -2.24 3.69
C THR A 45 0.34 -2.66 4.35
N LEU A 46 1.18 -1.69 4.69
CA LEU A 46 2.40 -1.90 5.46
C LEU A 46 2.34 -1.03 6.71
N VAL A 47 2.58 -1.61 7.88
CA VAL A 47 2.60 -0.90 9.16
C VAL A 47 3.92 -1.24 9.85
N ASN A 48 4.77 -0.23 9.99
CA ASN A 48 6.06 -0.35 10.67
C ASN A 48 6.01 0.35 12.03
N ASP A 49 6.79 -0.16 12.98
CA ASP A 49 7.05 0.51 14.25
C ASP A 49 8.01 1.70 14.06
N LEU A 50 8.07 2.63 15.02
CA LEU A 50 8.88 3.86 14.94
C LEU A 50 10.34 3.66 14.50
N PRO A 51 11.10 2.70 15.06
CA PRO A 51 12.51 2.58 14.71
C PRO A 51 12.73 1.94 13.32
N ILE A 52 11.67 1.44 12.68
CA ILE A 52 11.77 0.63 11.47
C ILE A 52 11.35 1.48 10.27
N GLY A 53 12.35 1.91 9.49
CA GLY A 53 12.13 2.60 8.22
C GLY A 53 11.37 1.75 7.20
N ARG A 54 10.64 2.41 6.30
CA ARG A 54 10.00 1.76 5.14
C ARG A 54 10.93 1.80 3.94
N SER A 55 10.85 0.80 3.07
CA SER A 55 11.51 0.83 1.75
C SER A 55 10.61 1.51 0.73
N VAL A 56 11.15 2.54 0.05
CA VAL A 56 10.45 3.21 -1.07
C VAL A 56 10.44 2.31 -2.29
N ASP A 57 11.52 1.57 -2.52
CA ASP A 57 11.65 0.67 -3.66
C ASP A 57 10.59 -0.45 -3.59
N GLU A 58 10.33 -0.99 -2.39
CA GLU A 58 9.26 -1.99 -2.22
C GLU A 58 7.87 -1.39 -2.42
N ALA A 59 7.63 -0.18 -1.94
CA ALA A 59 6.37 0.52 -2.18
C ALA A 59 6.14 0.76 -3.68
N TYR A 60 7.20 1.08 -4.41
CA TYR A 60 7.17 1.25 -5.86
C TYR A 60 6.96 -0.08 -6.59
N ARG A 61 7.67 -1.14 -6.19
CA ARG A 61 7.54 -2.49 -6.75
C ARG A 61 6.11 -3.01 -6.64
N VAL A 62 5.49 -2.90 -5.45
CA VAL A 62 4.09 -3.31 -5.23
C VAL A 62 3.13 -2.45 -6.05
N LEU A 63 3.41 -1.16 -6.22
CA LEU A 63 2.60 -0.29 -7.06
C LEU A 63 2.69 -0.68 -8.55
N SER A 64 3.89 -0.94 -9.06
CA SER A 64 4.10 -1.40 -10.44
C SER A 64 3.43 -2.75 -10.68
N ALA A 65 3.54 -3.69 -9.75
CA ALA A 65 2.86 -4.99 -9.84
C ALA A 65 1.34 -4.84 -9.87
N LEU A 66 0.78 -3.96 -9.03
CA LEU A 66 -0.66 -3.67 -9.03
C LEU A 66 -1.10 -3.09 -10.38
N LYS A 67 -0.33 -2.14 -10.92
CA LYS A 67 -0.62 -1.55 -12.23
C LYS A 67 -0.55 -2.59 -13.34
N TYR A 68 0.47 -3.46 -13.33
CA TYR A 68 0.62 -4.53 -14.30
C TYR A 68 -0.56 -5.50 -14.28
N PHE A 69 -0.97 -5.94 -13.08
CA PHE A 69 -2.16 -6.79 -12.89
C PHE A 69 -3.43 -6.12 -13.40
N GLU A 70 -3.62 -4.80 -13.20
CA GLU A 70 -4.78 -4.08 -13.73
C GLU A 70 -4.80 -3.97 -15.26
N GLU A 71 -3.62 -3.91 -15.89
CA GLU A 71 -3.48 -3.77 -17.35
C GLU A 71 -3.54 -5.11 -18.10
N HIS A 72 -2.94 -6.17 -17.55
CA HIS A 72 -2.78 -7.48 -18.21
C HIS A 72 -3.67 -8.58 -17.62
N GLY A 73 -4.03 -8.48 -16.34
CA GLY A 73 -4.82 -9.49 -15.63
C GLY A 73 -4.00 -10.66 -15.05
N GLU A 74 -2.68 -10.65 -15.23
CA GLU A 74 -1.75 -11.70 -14.80
C GLU A 74 -1.16 -11.40 -13.41
N VAL A 75 -0.88 -12.45 -12.64
CA VAL A 75 -0.39 -12.34 -11.26
C VAL A 75 1.13 -12.22 -11.22
N CYS A 76 1.62 -11.25 -10.44
CA CYS A 76 3.05 -11.04 -10.22
C CYS A 76 3.56 -11.93 -9.06
N PRO A 77 4.60 -12.76 -9.26
CA PRO A 77 5.21 -13.56 -8.20
C PRO A 77 5.91 -12.72 -7.11
N ALA A 78 6.43 -13.41 -6.09
CA ALA A 78 7.25 -12.79 -5.05
C ALA A 78 8.48 -12.11 -5.68
N ASP A 79 8.85 -10.94 -5.16
CA ASP A 79 9.97 -10.12 -5.65
C ASP A 79 9.92 -9.74 -7.14
N TRP A 80 8.75 -9.85 -7.78
CA TRP A 80 8.56 -9.49 -9.18
C TRP A 80 8.92 -8.03 -9.46
N GLU A 81 9.65 -7.79 -10.55
CA GLU A 81 9.96 -6.49 -11.15
C GLU A 81 9.44 -6.40 -12.59
N GLU A 82 9.39 -5.18 -13.14
CA GLU A 82 8.94 -4.95 -14.52
C GLU A 82 9.82 -5.70 -15.52
N GLY A 83 9.23 -6.69 -16.20
CA GLY A 83 9.92 -7.53 -17.19
C GLY A 83 10.14 -8.98 -16.73
N ASP A 84 9.87 -9.30 -15.47
CA ASP A 84 9.90 -10.68 -14.97
C ASP A 84 8.70 -11.50 -15.44
N ASP A 85 8.88 -12.82 -15.44
CA ASP A 85 7.83 -13.78 -15.75
C ASP A 85 6.64 -13.66 -14.78
N THR A 86 5.44 -13.78 -15.33
CA THR A 86 4.16 -13.70 -14.63
C THR A 86 3.53 -15.07 -14.49
N ILE A 87 2.49 -15.16 -13.67
CA ILE A 87 1.73 -16.38 -13.45
C ILE A 87 0.28 -16.14 -13.89
N ASP A 88 -0.25 -17.06 -14.70
CA ASP A 88 -1.66 -17.12 -15.11
C ASP A 88 -2.59 -17.61 -13.99
#